data_AF-A0A1M6LPQ1-F1
#
_entry.id   AF-A0A1M6LPQ1-F1
#
_cell.length_a   1.000
_cell.length_b   1.000
_cell.length_c   1.000
_cell.angle_alpha   90.00
_cell.angle_beta   90.00
_cell.angle_gamma   90.00
#
_symmetry.space_group_name_H-M   'P 1'
#
loop_
_entity.id
_entity.type
_entity.pdbx_description
1 polymer ?
#
loop_
_entity_poly.entity_id
_entity_poly.type
_entity_poly.pdbx_seq_one_letter_code
_entity_poly.pdbx_strand_id
1 'polypeptide(L)'
;MADRPASDPAELFAQKTDAELLYLAQNAPRYPPAVGAAAVRELQRRGLVPTGQPAPPPHPTAAPPEPERGILAEIGHNLFGVSRAYFITPLLLLLNLAVFAAMVAGGLDAFHPDSATLIRWGSNFSPLTLPGQPWRLLTSCFLHGGVAHLLLNSLALLFLGRLCETLVGPGRLLLAYLLSGVGGSLFSLWWHTRGVNSVGASGAIFGLYGLVLMLALTGAVPMTKTQRYSLIWLILLLVPGELQAGLKATTDNAAHLGGLATGLLVGGALKLLARLPGSRPTA
;
A
#
# COMPACT_ATOMS: atom_id res chain seq x y z
N MET A 1 -0.35 57.98 -32.22
CA MET A 1 -0.47 57.25 -30.96
C MET A 1 0.96 56.92 -30.55
N ALA A 2 1.54 57.71 -29.65
CA ALA A 2 2.97 57.66 -29.35
C ALA A 2 3.31 56.41 -28.53
N ASP A 3 4.33 55.70 -28.97
CA ASP A 3 4.93 54.53 -28.34
C ASP A 3 5.42 54.92 -26.93
N ARG A 4 4.92 54.27 -25.88
CA ARG A 4 5.47 54.46 -24.52
C ARG A 4 6.83 53.78 -24.50
N PRO A 5 7.92 54.46 -24.08
CA PRO A 5 9.20 53.79 -23.92
C PRO A 5 9.04 52.61 -22.96
N ALA A 6 9.54 51.44 -23.35
CA ALA A 6 9.62 50.29 -22.46
C ALA A 6 10.37 50.72 -21.20
N SER A 7 9.68 50.70 -20.06
CA SER A 7 10.25 51.00 -18.74
C SER A 7 11.51 50.16 -18.55
N ASP A 8 12.62 50.78 -18.15
CA ASP A 8 13.85 50.07 -17.81
C ASP A 8 13.51 48.95 -16.81
N PRO A 9 13.86 47.68 -17.07
CA PRO A 9 13.65 46.58 -16.13
C PRO A 9 14.15 46.89 -14.73
N ALA A 10 15.16 47.75 -14.55
CA ALA A 10 15.66 48.18 -13.25
C ALA A 10 14.65 49.05 -12.46
N GLU A 11 13.90 49.93 -13.13
CA GLU A 11 12.89 50.79 -12.48
C GLU A 11 11.73 49.97 -11.90
N LEU A 12 11.40 48.85 -12.54
CA LEU A 12 10.34 47.93 -12.11
C LEU A 12 10.60 47.30 -10.74
N PHE A 13 11.86 47.08 -10.37
CA PHE A 13 12.24 46.54 -9.05
C PHE A 13 12.49 47.66 -8.03
N ALA A 14 12.90 48.85 -8.48
CA ALA A 14 13.04 50.02 -7.61
C ALA A 14 11.72 50.43 -6.94
N GLN A 15 10.57 50.18 -7.60
CA GLN A 15 9.24 50.47 -7.07
C GLN A 15 8.69 49.40 -6.09
N LYS A 16 9.36 48.25 -5.94
CA LYS A 16 8.91 47.17 -5.04
C LYS A 16 9.30 47.42 -3.60
N THR A 17 8.47 46.94 -2.69
CA THR A 17 8.75 46.93 -1.25
C THR A 17 9.86 45.94 -0.90
N ASP A 18 10.52 46.14 0.24
CA ASP A 18 11.57 45.23 0.70
C ASP A 18 11.06 43.80 0.90
N ALA A 19 9.82 43.64 1.39
CA ALA A 19 9.18 42.35 1.57
C ALA A 19 8.94 41.61 0.23
N GLU A 20 8.48 42.33 -0.80
CA GLU A 20 8.31 41.75 -2.14
C GLU A 20 9.65 41.34 -2.75
N LEU A 21 10.68 42.16 -2.58
CA LEU A 21 12.02 41.85 -3.06
C LEU A 21 12.62 40.64 -2.33
N LEU A 22 12.44 40.54 -1.01
CA LEU A 22 12.89 39.40 -0.22
C LEU A 22 12.16 38.12 -0.61
N TYR A 23 10.85 38.20 -0.83
CA TYR A 23 10.04 37.10 -1.30
C TYR A 23 10.50 36.60 -2.69
N LEU A 24 10.74 37.52 -3.63
CA LEU A 24 11.25 37.19 -4.97
C LEU A 24 12.65 36.58 -4.91
N ALA A 25 13.52 37.07 -4.03
CA ALA A 25 14.86 36.53 -3.82
C ALA A 25 14.82 35.10 -3.23
N GLN A 26 13.99 34.86 -2.21
CA GLN A 26 13.86 33.55 -1.55
C GLN A 26 13.17 32.51 -2.44
N ASN A 27 12.30 32.94 -3.36
CA ASN A 27 11.57 32.08 -4.28
C ASN A 27 12.10 32.16 -5.72
N ALA A 28 13.33 32.63 -5.92
CA ALA A 28 13.94 32.82 -7.24
C ALA A 28 13.81 31.61 -8.20
N PRO A 29 13.88 30.33 -7.76
CA PRO A 29 13.70 29.17 -8.65
C PRO A 29 12.33 29.07 -9.33
N ARG A 30 11.31 29.79 -8.84
CA ARG A 30 9.95 29.79 -9.41
C ARG A 30 9.76 30.84 -10.52
N TYR A 31 10.76 31.67 -10.77
CA TYR A 31 10.69 32.79 -11.71
C TYR A 31 11.83 32.72 -12.74
N PRO A 32 11.72 33.44 -13.87
CA PRO A 32 12.85 33.59 -14.79
C PRO A 32 14.11 34.09 -14.05
N PRO A 33 15.31 33.59 -14.37
CA PRO A 33 16.55 33.90 -13.63
C PRO A 33 16.83 35.41 -13.48
N ALA A 34 16.42 36.20 -14.47
CA ALA A 34 16.54 37.66 -14.46
C ALA A 34 15.76 38.32 -13.30
N VAL A 35 14.62 37.77 -12.89
CA VAL A 35 13.74 38.32 -11.84
C VAL A 35 14.37 38.15 -10.47
N GLY A 36 14.83 36.93 -10.14
CA GLY A 36 15.52 36.67 -8.87
C GLY A 36 16.81 37.48 -8.76
N ALA A 37 17.58 37.55 -9.85
CA ALA A 37 18.81 38.35 -9.88
C ALA A 37 18.56 39.86 -9.74
N ALA A 38 17.48 40.39 -10.34
CA ALA A 38 17.12 41.79 -10.20
C ALA A 38 16.64 42.13 -8.78
N ALA A 39 15.85 41.24 -8.15
CA ALA A 39 15.43 41.41 -6.77
C ALA A 39 16.62 41.43 -5.79
N VAL A 40 17.58 40.51 -5.97
CA VAL A 40 18.81 40.48 -5.16
C VAL A 40 19.67 41.73 -5.36
N ARG A 41 19.83 42.20 -6.62
CA ARG A 41 20.58 43.43 -6.91
C ARG A 41 19.94 44.66 -6.25
N GLU A 42 18.61 44.75 -6.27
CA GLU A 42 17.90 45.87 -5.64
C GLU A 42 17.99 45.81 -4.11
N LEU A 43 17.91 44.61 -3.50
CA LEU A 43 18.16 44.42 -2.06
C LEU A 43 19.60 44.80 -1.66
N GLN A 44 20.58 44.48 -2.51
CA GLN A 44 21.98 44.88 -2.30
C GLN A 44 22.17 46.39 -2.44
N ARG A 45 21.53 47.03 -3.44
CA ARG A 45 21.52 48.49 -3.60
C ARG A 45 20.95 49.20 -2.37
N ARG A 46 19.95 48.58 -1.72
CA ARG A 46 19.33 49.07 -0.48
C ARG A 46 20.11 48.73 0.80
N GLY A 47 21.22 47.99 0.69
CA GLY A 47 22.01 47.56 1.86
C GLY A 47 21.33 46.50 2.73
N LEU A 48 20.28 45.84 2.24
CA LEU A 48 19.52 44.82 2.96
C LEU A 48 20.12 43.42 2.84
N VAL A 49 20.98 43.18 1.84
CA VAL A 49 21.70 41.93 1.62
C VAL A 49 23.17 42.25 1.37
N PRO A 50 24.13 41.54 1.99
CA PRO A 50 25.56 41.76 1.77
C PRO A 50 25.97 41.57 0.29
N THR A 51 26.83 42.46 -0.20
CA THR A 51 27.50 42.33 -1.50
C THR A 51 28.64 41.31 -1.37
N GLY A 52 28.38 40.04 -1.70
CA GLY A 52 29.43 39.01 -1.72
C GLY A 52 29.05 37.59 -1.35
N GLN A 53 27.80 37.15 -1.50
CA GLN A 53 27.50 35.72 -1.36
C GLN A 53 28.04 34.93 -2.56
N PRO A 54 28.67 33.75 -2.36
CA PRO A 54 29.05 32.87 -3.45
C PRO A 54 27.83 32.54 -4.31
N ALA A 55 28.02 32.42 -5.62
CA ALA A 55 26.96 31.96 -6.52
C ALA A 55 26.34 30.66 -5.96
N PRO A 56 25.01 30.51 -5.99
CA PRO A 56 24.38 29.27 -5.56
C PRO A 56 25.00 28.10 -6.36
N PRO A 57 25.21 26.94 -5.73
CA PRO A 57 25.74 25.78 -6.43
C PRO A 57 24.90 25.49 -7.68
N PRO A 58 25.52 25.06 -8.79
CA PRO A 58 24.77 24.71 -9.99
C PRO A 58 23.69 23.69 -9.60
N HIS A 59 22.45 23.97 -9.99
CA HIS A 59 21.34 23.04 -9.78
C HIS A 59 21.74 21.66 -10.32
N PRO A 60 21.39 20.56 -9.63
CA PRO A 60 21.38 19.25 -10.25
C PRO A 60 20.61 19.38 -11.56
N THR A 61 21.23 19.00 -12.67
CA THR A 61 20.58 18.96 -13.98
C THR A 61 19.24 18.27 -13.78
N ALA A 62 18.14 18.96 -14.10
CA ALA A 62 16.82 18.39 -13.98
C ALA A 62 16.87 17.01 -14.64
N ALA A 63 16.50 15.97 -13.90
CA ALA A 63 16.38 14.64 -14.47
C ALA A 63 15.53 14.78 -15.74
N PRO A 64 15.91 14.14 -16.85
CA PRO A 64 15.12 14.21 -18.07
C PRO A 64 13.66 13.90 -17.72
N PRO A 65 12.69 14.66 -18.27
CA PRO A 65 11.28 14.42 -17.96
C PRO A 65 11.02 12.93 -18.16
N GLU A 66 10.52 12.27 -17.12
CA GLU A 66 10.14 10.86 -17.25
C GLU A 66 9.16 10.78 -18.43
N PRO A 67 9.31 9.78 -19.32
CA PRO A 67 8.45 9.66 -20.48
C PRO A 67 7.00 9.71 -20.02
N GLU A 68 6.20 10.62 -20.59
CA GLU A 68 4.78 10.77 -20.27
C GLU A 68 4.10 9.41 -20.45
N ARG A 69 3.89 8.69 -19.35
CA ARG A 69 3.15 7.44 -19.38
C ARG A 69 1.69 7.83 -19.53
N GLY A 70 1.03 7.29 -20.54
CA GLY A 70 -0.42 7.44 -20.65
C GLY A 70 -1.08 7.02 -19.34
N ILE A 71 -2.19 7.67 -18.96
CA ILE A 71 -2.88 7.50 -17.67
C ILE A 71 -3.05 6.02 -17.29
N LEU A 72 -3.34 5.13 -18.25
CA LEU A 72 -3.46 3.69 -18.03
C LEU A 72 -2.13 3.00 -17.68
N ALA A 73 -1.03 3.40 -18.31
CA ALA A 73 0.31 2.91 -18.00
C ALA A 73 0.81 3.46 -16.66
N GLU A 74 0.41 4.68 -16.30
CA GLU A 74 0.70 5.27 -15.00
C GLU A 74 -0.09 4.61 -13.88
N ILE A 75 -1.39 4.35 -14.09
CA ILE A 75 -2.22 3.55 -13.18
C ILE A 75 -1.65 2.13 -13.06
N GLY A 76 -1.33 1.48 -14.18
CA GLY A 76 -0.76 0.13 -14.19
C GLY A 76 0.56 0.05 -13.44
N HIS A 77 1.49 0.98 -13.70
CA HIS A 77 2.74 1.08 -12.95
C HIS A 77 2.51 1.42 -11.48
N ASN A 78 1.59 2.33 -11.19
CA ASN A 78 1.30 2.67 -9.82
C ASN A 78 0.59 1.55 -9.09
N LEU A 79 -0.16 0.64 -9.73
CA LEU A 79 -0.88 -0.48 -9.12
C LEU A 79 -0.07 -1.80 -9.09
N PHE A 80 0.84 -2.01 -10.02
CA PHE A 80 1.61 -3.26 -10.13
C PHE A 80 3.13 -3.07 -10.13
N GLY A 81 3.61 -1.83 -10.21
CA GLY A 81 5.03 -1.51 -10.18
C GLY A 81 5.65 -1.85 -8.83
N VAL A 82 6.69 -2.66 -8.88
CA VAL A 82 7.58 -2.91 -7.75
C VAL A 82 8.36 -1.62 -7.50
N SER A 83 8.06 -0.94 -6.39
CA SER A 83 8.80 0.25 -5.99
C SER A 83 9.70 -0.08 -4.80
N ARG A 84 10.76 0.71 -4.58
CA ARG A 84 11.56 0.57 -3.34
C ARG A 84 10.73 0.77 -2.07
N ALA A 85 9.56 1.40 -2.17
CA ALA A 85 8.66 1.66 -1.04
C ALA A 85 7.69 0.49 -0.76
N TYR A 86 7.34 -0.33 -1.77
CA TYR A 86 6.48 -1.51 -1.62
C TYR A 86 6.73 -2.52 -2.76
N PHE A 87 7.02 -3.77 -2.40
CA PHE A 87 7.33 -4.84 -3.36
C PHE A 87 6.72 -6.19 -2.97
N ILE A 88 6.37 -6.42 -1.71
CA ILE A 88 5.75 -7.68 -1.27
C ILE A 88 4.31 -7.79 -1.77
N THR A 89 3.53 -6.71 -1.72
CA THR A 89 2.15 -6.73 -2.23
C THR A 89 2.08 -7.13 -3.71
N PRO A 90 2.82 -6.50 -4.65
CA PRO A 90 2.81 -6.94 -6.04
C PRO A 90 3.35 -8.36 -6.22
N LEU A 91 4.33 -8.81 -5.43
CA LEU A 91 4.80 -10.21 -5.49
C LEU A 91 3.71 -11.20 -5.06
N LEU A 92 2.96 -10.92 -3.99
CA LEU A 92 1.84 -11.77 -3.57
C LEU A 92 0.72 -11.77 -4.62
N LEU A 93 0.43 -10.63 -5.25
CA LEU A 93 -0.52 -10.56 -6.36
C LEU A 93 -0.07 -11.43 -7.54
N LEU A 94 1.17 -11.25 -8.00
CA LEU A 94 1.76 -12.02 -9.09
C LEU A 94 1.80 -13.51 -8.79
N LEU A 95 2.06 -13.90 -7.53
CA LEU A 95 2.02 -15.29 -7.11
C LEU A 95 0.61 -15.87 -7.22
N ASN A 96 -0.42 -15.17 -6.75
CA ASN A 96 -1.82 -15.61 -6.88
C ASN A 96 -2.23 -15.75 -8.36
N LEU A 97 -1.85 -14.78 -9.20
CA LEU A 97 -2.09 -14.80 -10.65
C LEU A 97 -1.39 -15.99 -11.32
N ALA A 98 -0.11 -16.22 -11.00
CA ALA A 98 0.68 -17.30 -11.57
C ALA A 98 0.16 -18.69 -11.15
N VAL A 99 -0.19 -18.87 -9.86
CA VAL A 99 -0.77 -20.11 -9.37
C VAL A 99 -2.12 -20.38 -10.04
N PHE A 100 -2.99 -19.38 -10.15
CA PHE A 100 -4.27 -19.57 -10.83
C PHE A 100 -4.11 -19.89 -12.32
N ALA A 101 -3.18 -19.21 -13.02
CA ALA A 101 -2.86 -19.52 -14.41
C ALA A 101 -2.34 -20.96 -14.56
N ALA A 102 -1.51 -21.44 -13.63
CA ALA A 102 -1.05 -22.83 -13.60
C ALA A 102 -2.20 -23.81 -13.34
N MET A 103 -3.15 -23.48 -12.46
CA MET A 103 -4.36 -24.29 -12.25
C MET A 103 -5.18 -24.43 -13.52
N VAL A 104 -5.42 -23.33 -14.24
CA VAL A 104 -6.15 -23.32 -15.53
C VAL A 104 -5.39 -24.12 -16.59
N ALA A 105 -4.08 -23.92 -16.72
CA ALA A 105 -3.25 -24.71 -17.63
C ALA A 105 -3.24 -26.21 -17.28
N GLY A 106 -3.40 -26.55 -15.99
CA GLY A 106 -3.56 -27.92 -15.49
C GLY A 106 -4.98 -28.48 -15.58
N GLY A 107 -5.90 -27.81 -16.27
CA GLY A 107 -7.26 -28.31 -16.56
C GLY A 107 -8.36 -27.84 -15.62
N LEU A 108 -8.13 -26.83 -14.77
CA LEU A 108 -9.19 -26.17 -14.00
C LEU A 108 -10.13 -25.38 -14.91
N ASP A 109 -11.44 -25.57 -14.79
CA ASP A 109 -12.42 -24.63 -15.35
C ASP A 109 -12.30 -23.28 -14.62
N ALA A 110 -11.97 -22.22 -15.35
CA ALA A 110 -11.70 -20.91 -14.77
C ALA A 110 -12.93 -20.23 -14.14
N PHE A 111 -14.14 -20.63 -14.53
CA PHE A 111 -15.39 -20.00 -14.07
C PHE A 111 -16.17 -20.90 -13.12
N HIS A 112 -16.09 -22.22 -13.31
CA HIS A 112 -16.78 -23.21 -12.49
C HIS A 112 -15.85 -24.35 -12.04
N PRO A 113 -14.80 -24.07 -11.24
CA PRO A 113 -13.92 -25.11 -10.74
C PRO A 113 -14.65 -26.24 -10.02
N ASP A 114 -14.28 -27.48 -10.33
CA ASP A 114 -14.76 -28.63 -9.58
C ASP A 114 -13.95 -28.83 -8.28
N SER A 115 -14.63 -29.34 -7.25
CA SER A 115 -14.03 -29.60 -5.94
C SER A 115 -12.85 -30.56 -6.00
N ALA A 116 -12.87 -31.57 -6.88
CA ALA A 116 -11.81 -32.56 -6.96
C ALA A 116 -10.52 -31.96 -7.50
N THR A 117 -10.59 -31.06 -8.49
CA THR A 117 -9.43 -30.31 -8.98
C THR A 117 -8.85 -29.42 -7.90
N LEU A 118 -9.68 -28.68 -7.14
CA LEU A 118 -9.19 -27.86 -6.03
C LEU A 118 -8.47 -28.69 -4.96
N ILE A 119 -9.00 -29.88 -4.62
CA ILE A 119 -8.36 -30.81 -3.68
C ILE A 119 -7.01 -31.31 -4.21
N ARG A 120 -6.92 -31.67 -5.50
CA ARG A 120 -5.66 -32.08 -6.15
C ARG A 120 -4.60 -30.98 -6.09
N TRP A 121 -4.99 -29.72 -6.29
CA TRP A 121 -4.10 -28.57 -6.26
C TRP A 121 -3.66 -28.14 -4.85
N GLY A 122 -4.28 -28.69 -3.80
CA GLY A 122 -3.85 -28.41 -2.43
C GLY A 122 -4.78 -27.52 -1.62
N SER A 123 -6.09 -27.55 -1.89
CA SER A 123 -7.07 -26.88 -1.04
C SER A 123 -6.98 -27.38 0.41
N ASN A 124 -7.44 -26.55 1.35
CA ASN A 124 -7.55 -26.95 2.74
C ASN A 124 -8.75 -27.88 2.86
N PHE A 125 -8.47 -29.18 2.79
CA PHE A 125 -9.45 -30.25 2.74
C PHE A 125 -9.29 -31.14 3.96
N SER A 126 -10.21 -31.06 4.92
CA SER A 126 -9.98 -31.66 6.25
C SER A 126 -9.63 -33.16 6.24
N PRO A 127 -10.21 -34.03 5.38
CA PRO A 127 -9.82 -35.44 5.33
C PRO A 127 -8.37 -35.69 4.88
N LEU A 128 -7.70 -34.72 4.25
CA LEU A 128 -6.30 -34.82 3.85
C LEU A 128 -5.39 -33.93 4.69
N THR A 129 -5.84 -32.72 5.07
CA THR A 129 -5.04 -31.78 5.85
C THR A 129 -4.74 -32.35 7.25
N LEU A 130 -5.77 -32.85 7.96
CA LEU A 130 -5.62 -33.31 9.34
C LEU A 130 -4.74 -34.56 9.48
N PRO A 131 -4.86 -35.61 8.63
CA PRO A 131 -4.10 -36.84 8.84
C PRO A 131 -2.64 -36.80 8.37
N GLY A 132 -2.20 -35.80 7.61
CA GLY A 132 -0.80 -35.78 7.16
C GLY A 132 -0.41 -34.79 6.05
N GLN A 133 -1.29 -33.88 5.64
CA GLN A 133 -0.95 -32.88 4.61
C GLN A 133 -1.06 -31.45 5.14
N PRO A 134 -0.30 -31.07 6.19
CA PRO A 134 -0.42 -29.75 6.84
C PRO A 134 0.01 -28.60 5.93
N TRP A 135 0.79 -28.87 4.88
CA TRP A 135 1.15 -27.87 3.87
C TRP A 135 -0.08 -27.25 3.19
N ARG A 136 -1.22 -27.95 3.18
CA ARG A 136 -2.52 -27.46 2.70
C ARG A 136 -3.04 -26.25 3.46
N LEU A 137 -2.61 -26.05 4.71
CA LEU A 137 -2.95 -24.86 5.49
C LEU A 137 -2.42 -23.58 4.85
N LEU A 138 -1.27 -23.67 4.18
CA LEU A 138 -0.61 -22.54 3.53
C LEU A 138 -0.91 -22.48 2.03
N THR A 139 -0.86 -23.60 1.31
CA THR A 139 -1.07 -23.61 -0.14
C THR A 139 -2.47 -23.17 -0.53
N SER A 140 -3.48 -23.52 0.28
CA SER A 140 -4.87 -23.11 0.07
C SER A 140 -5.03 -21.59 -0.04
N CYS A 141 -4.17 -20.81 0.62
CA CYS A 141 -4.18 -19.35 0.59
C CYS A 141 -3.83 -18.75 -0.78
N PHE A 142 -3.29 -19.55 -1.71
CA PHE A 142 -2.91 -19.11 -3.06
C PHE A 142 -3.77 -19.71 -4.17
N LEU A 143 -4.60 -20.70 -3.83
CA LEU A 143 -5.56 -21.30 -4.76
C LEU A 143 -6.84 -20.48 -4.83
N HIS A 144 -7.50 -20.46 -5.98
CA HIS A 144 -8.73 -19.69 -6.16
C HIS A 144 -9.83 -20.52 -6.83
N GLY A 145 -11.04 -20.42 -6.29
CA GLY A 145 -12.25 -21.08 -6.79
C GLY A 145 -12.90 -20.35 -7.96
N GLY A 146 -12.09 -19.85 -8.90
CA GLY A 146 -12.53 -19.22 -10.15
C GLY A 146 -12.09 -17.76 -10.31
N VAL A 147 -12.29 -17.21 -11.50
CA VAL A 147 -11.84 -15.87 -11.89
C VAL A 147 -12.42 -14.77 -11.00
N ALA A 148 -13.73 -14.81 -10.72
CA ALA A 148 -14.37 -13.80 -9.86
C ALA A 148 -13.77 -13.79 -8.46
N HIS A 149 -13.51 -14.97 -7.89
CA HIS A 149 -12.88 -15.11 -6.57
C HIS A 149 -11.43 -14.57 -6.58
N LEU A 150 -10.64 -14.88 -7.63
CA LEU A 150 -9.29 -14.32 -7.80
C LEU A 150 -9.32 -12.80 -7.92
N LEU A 151 -10.21 -12.23 -8.73
CA LEU A 151 -10.28 -10.79 -8.97
C LEU A 151 -10.62 -10.03 -7.68
N LEU A 152 -11.62 -10.49 -6.93
CA LEU A 152 -12.01 -9.85 -5.66
C LEU A 152 -10.88 -9.90 -4.63
N ASN A 153 -10.23 -11.05 -4.46
CA ASN A 153 -9.07 -11.17 -3.57
C ASN A 153 -7.89 -10.31 -4.02
N SER A 154 -7.62 -10.26 -5.33
CA SER A 154 -6.53 -9.45 -5.88
C SER A 154 -6.79 -7.96 -5.68
N LEU A 155 -8.03 -7.50 -5.84
CA LEU A 155 -8.40 -6.11 -5.59
C LEU A 155 -8.26 -5.76 -4.10
N ALA A 156 -8.75 -6.62 -3.21
CA ALA A 156 -8.64 -6.41 -1.77
C ALA A 156 -7.16 -6.43 -1.32
N LEU A 157 -6.37 -7.40 -1.79
CA LEU A 157 -4.94 -7.49 -1.49
C LEU A 157 -4.16 -6.30 -2.04
N LEU A 158 -4.52 -5.80 -3.22
CA LEU A 158 -3.88 -4.62 -3.80
C LEU A 158 -4.02 -3.40 -2.88
N PHE A 159 -5.24 -3.07 -2.46
CA PHE A 159 -5.46 -1.90 -1.60
C PHE A 159 -4.94 -2.12 -0.18
N LEU A 160 -5.34 -3.23 0.44
CA LEU A 160 -5.07 -3.49 1.84
C LEU A 160 -3.61 -3.91 2.07
N GLY A 161 -3.05 -4.71 1.16
CA GLY A 161 -1.64 -5.09 1.18
C GLY A 161 -0.73 -3.88 1.11
N ARG A 162 -0.98 -2.95 0.17
CA ARG A 162 -0.19 -1.71 0.07
C ARG A 162 -0.28 -0.82 1.29
N LEU A 163 -1.49 -0.64 1.81
CA LEU A 163 -1.71 0.10 3.04
C LEU A 163 -0.87 -0.53 4.17
N CYS A 164 -0.98 -1.84 4.35
CA CYS A 164 -0.21 -2.57 5.36
C CYS A 164 1.30 -2.47 5.13
N GLU A 165 1.78 -2.64 3.90
CA GLU A 165 3.19 -2.56 3.56
C GLU A 165 3.78 -1.19 3.92
N THR A 166 3.02 -0.13 3.63
CA THR A 166 3.41 1.25 3.97
C THR A 166 3.42 1.47 5.48
N LEU A 167 2.50 0.85 6.21
CA LEU A 167 2.37 1.03 7.67
C LEU A 167 3.40 0.25 8.47
N VAL A 168 3.70 -1.00 8.09
CA VAL A 168 4.55 -1.89 8.90
C VAL A 168 5.83 -2.35 8.21
N GLY A 169 5.97 -2.10 6.91
CA GLY A 169 7.09 -2.55 6.09
C GLY A 169 6.88 -3.94 5.46
N PRO A 170 7.70 -4.29 4.45
CA PRO A 170 7.54 -5.49 3.63
C PRO A 170 7.60 -6.80 4.43
N GLY A 171 8.62 -6.97 5.29
CA GLY A 171 8.78 -8.22 6.05
C GLY A 171 7.65 -8.48 7.04
N ARG A 172 7.14 -7.43 7.68
CA ARG A 172 6.02 -7.54 8.64
C ARG A 172 4.69 -7.78 7.92
N LEU A 173 4.48 -7.16 6.75
CA LEU A 173 3.36 -7.49 5.88
C LEU A 173 3.39 -8.98 5.50
N LEU A 174 4.52 -9.47 4.98
CA LEU A 174 4.64 -10.86 4.54
C LEU A 174 4.32 -11.83 5.69
N LEU A 175 4.92 -11.59 6.87
CA LEU A 175 4.69 -12.42 8.04
C LEU A 175 3.21 -12.38 8.47
N ALA A 176 2.61 -11.19 8.53
CA ALA A 176 1.20 -11.05 8.89
C ALA A 176 0.28 -11.79 7.90
N TYR A 177 0.52 -11.64 6.60
CA TYR A 177 -0.24 -12.33 5.56
C TYR A 177 -0.15 -13.86 5.71
N LEU A 178 1.06 -14.41 5.84
CA LEU A 178 1.27 -15.86 5.92
C LEU A 178 0.70 -16.44 7.24
N LEU A 179 0.95 -15.79 8.37
CA LEU A 179 0.43 -16.24 9.67
C LEU A 179 -1.09 -16.19 9.69
N SER A 180 -1.70 -15.12 9.18
CA SER A 180 -3.15 -15.01 9.11
C SER A 180 -3.80 -15.99 8.13
N GLY A 181 -3.14 -16.30 7.02
CA GLY A 181 -3.59 -17.36 6.11
C GLY A 181 -3.63 -18.71 6.83
N VAL A 182 -2.55 -19.08 7.50
CA VAL A 182 -2.48 -20.34 8.27
C VAL A 182 -3.46 -20.33 9.45
N GLY A 183 -3.55 -19.23 10.20
CA GLY A 183 -4.49 -19.08 11.32
C GLY A 183 -5.96 -19.17 10.88
N GLY A 184 -6.29 -18.60 9.73
CA GLY A 184 -7.59 -18.78 9.07
C GLY A 184 -7.85 -20.24 8.70
N SER A 185 -6.90 -20.89 8.02
CA SER A 185 -7.01 -22.31 7.66
C SER A 185 -7.19 -23.23 8.87
N LEU A 186 -6.47 -22.95 9.97
CA LEU A 186 -6.60 -23.70 11.23
C LEU A 186 -7.98 -23.49 11.88
N PHE A 187 -8.45 -22.25 11.95
CA PHE A 187 -9.77 -21.95 12.52
C PHE A 187 -10.90 -22.55 11.68
N SER A 188 -10.74 -22.56 10.35
CA SER A 188 -11.66 -23.25 9.43
C SER A 188 -11.76 -24.75 9.74
N LEU A 189 -10.61 -25.44 9.91
CA LEU A 189 -10.61 -26.85 10.28
C LEU A 189 -11.24 -27.11 11.65
N TRP A 190 -11.03 -26.21 12.61
CA TRP A 190 -11.63 -26.29 13.94
C TRP A 190 -13.14 -26.10 13.90
N TRP A 191 -13.64 -25.17 13.08
CA TRP A 191 -15.06 -24.84 12.98
C TRP A 191 -15.87 -25.90 12.23
N HIS A 192 -15.34 -26.40 11.10
CA HIS A 192 -16.08 -27.29 10.18
C HIS A 192 -15.91 -28.77 10.54
N THR A 193 -16.76 -29.25 11.46
CA THR A 193 -16.72 -30.63 11.96
C THR A 193 -17.18 -31.69 10.95
N ARG A 194 -17.88 -31.30 9.87
CA ARG A 194 -18.44 -32.21 8.86
C ARG A 194 -17.62 -32.33 7.57
N GLY A 195 -16.42 -31.76 7.56
CA GLY A 195 -15.64 -31.64 6.34
C GLY A 195 -15.60 -30.20 5.84
N VAL A 196 -14.45 -29.78 5.33
CA VAL A 196 -14.29 -28.50 4.63
C VAL A 196 -13.43 -28.70 3.39
N ASN A 197 -13.70 -27.92 2.35
CA ASN A 197 -12.84 -27.74 1.19
C ASN A 197 -12.71 -26.23 0.93
N SER A 198 -11.60 -25.64 1.37
CA SER A 198 -11.42 -24.18 1.38
C SER A 198 -10.20 -23.76 0.59
N VAL A 199 -10.34 -22.66 -0.17
CA VAL A 199 -9.31 -22.02 -0.98
C VAL A 199 -9.48 -20.51 -0.92
N GLY A 200 -8.41 -19.77 -1.18
CA GLY A 200 -8.44 -18.33 -1.38
C GLY A 200 -7.54 -17.57 -0.42
N ALA A 201 -7.02 -16.45 -0.90
CA ALA A 201 -6.23 -15.51 -0.11
C ALA A 201 -7.04 -14.78 0.98
N SER A 202 -8.37 -14.87 0.96
CA SER A 202 -9.26 -14.06 1.79
C SER A 202 -9.04 -14.22 3.29
N GLY A 203 -8.67 -15.42 3.80
CA GLY A 203 -8.28 -15.58 5.21
C GLY A 203 -7.06 -14.72 5.60
N ALA A 204 -6.04 -14.68 4.74
CA ALA A 204 -4.88 -13.82 4.94
C ALA A 204 -5.24 -12.33 4.84
N ILE A 205 -6.10 -11.95 3.89
CA ILE A 205 -6.59 -10.57 3.70
C ILE A 205 -7.41 -10.11 4.91
N PHE A 206 -8.27 -10.95 5.48
CA PHE A 206 -8.96 -10.67 6.73
C PHE A 206 -8.00 -10.46 7.90
N GLY A 207 -6.89 -11.18 7.90
CA GLY A 207 -5.78 -10.90 8.78
C GLY A 207 -5.17 -9.52 8.64
N LEU A 208 -5.03 -9.03 7.41
CA LEU A 208 -4.56 -7.67 7.18
C LEU A 208 -5.58 -6.63 7.70
N TYR A 209 -6.89 -6.89 7.61
CA TYR A 209 -7.89 -6.04 8.27
C TYR A 209 -7.69 -6.04 9.79
N GLY A 210 -7.48 -7.21 10.39
CA GLY A 210 -7.22 -7.35 11.83
C GLY A 210 -5.95 -6.62 12.27
N LEU A 211 -4.88 -6.73 11.48
CA LEU A 211 -3.64 -6.02 11.70
C LEU A 211 -3.89 -4.50 11.71
N VAL A 212 -4.47 -3.94 10.64
CA VAL A 212 -4.73 -2.49 10.55
C VAL A 212 -5.62 -2.02 11.68
N LEU A 213 -6.67 -2.77 12.02
CA LEU A 213 -7.57 -2.45 13.12
C LEU A 213 -6.80 -2.36 14.45
N MET A 214 -5.95 -3.34 14.75
CA MET A 214 -5.16 -3.32 15.97
C MET A 214 -4.15 -2.16 16.01
N LEU A 215 -3.49 -1.86 14.89
CA LEU A 215 -2.55 -0.73 14.81
C LEU A 215 -3.29 0.60 15.03
N ALA A 216 -4.47 0.75 14.43
CA ALA A 216 -5.32 1.92 14.58
C ALA A 216 -5.81 2.07 16.03
N LEU A 217 -6.31 1.01 16.67
CA LEU A 217 -6.79 1.06 18.05
C LEU A 217 -5.66 1.39 19.05
N THR A 218 -4.48 0.79 18.87
CA THR A 218 -3.37 0.90 19.83
C THR A 218 -2.40 2.06 19.57
N GLY A 219 -2.48 2.70 18.40
CA GLY A 219 -1.48 3.67 17.96
C GLY A 219 -0.07 3.09 17.91
N ALA A 220 0.06 1.87 17.41
CA ALA A 220 1.36 1.22 17.23
C ALA A 220 2.22 1.94 16.17
N VAL A 221 1.57 2.59 15.21
CA VAL A 221 2.19 3.38 14.14
C VAL A 221 1.71 4.83 14.24
N PRO A 222 2.56 5.83 13.95
CA PRO A 222 2.14 7.23 13.88
C PRO A 222 1.00 7.42 12.86
N MET A 223 -0.14 7.94 13.33
CA MET A 223 -1.31 8.24 12.51
C MET A 223 -1.99 9.48 13.07
N THR A 224 -2.55 10.33 12.21
CA THR A 224 -3.45 11.40 12.66
C THR A 224 -4.74 10.80 13.22
N LYS A 225 -5.47 11.56 14.05
CA LYS A 225 -6.79 11.13 14.56
C LYS A 225 -7.75 10.81 13.42
N THR A 226 -7.76 11.64 12.38
CA THR A 226 -8.59 11.44 11.18
C THR A 226 -8.25 10.13 10.49
N GLN A 227 -6.98 9.87 10.18
CA GLN A 227 -6.54 8.61 9.56
C GLN A 227 -6.98 7.38 10.39
N ARG A 228 -6.77 7.44 11.70
CA ARG A 228 -7.18 6.35 12.60
C ARG A 228 -8.68 6.07 12.51
N TYR A 229 -9.51 7.10 12.66
CA TYR A 229 -10.96 6.92 12.62
C TYR A 229 -11.43 6.48 11.24
N SER A 230 -10.88 7.01 10.16
CA SER A 230 -11.19 6.58 8.79
C SER A 230 -10.89 5.10 8.59
N LEU A 231 -9.74 4.60 9.06
CA LEU A 231 -9.38 3.18 8.95
C LEU A 231 -10.29 2.28 9.78
N ILE A 232 -10.61 2.68 11.02
CA ILE A 232 -11.53 1.92 11.87
C ILE A 232 -12.91 1.85 11.21
N TRP A 233 -13.44 2.97 10.73
CA TRP A 233 -14.75 3.02 10.06
C TRP A 233 -14.76 2.22 8.77
N LEU A 234 -13.71 2.29 7.96
CA LEU A 234 -13.56 1.49 6.75
C LEU A 234 -13.66 0.00 7.08
N ILE A 235 -12.93 -0.47 8.08
CA ILE A 235 -12.93 -1.88 8.49
C ILE A 235 -14.29 -2.30 9.04
N LEU A 236 -14.92 -1.48 9.88
CA LEU A 236 -16.25 -1.74 10.44
C LEU A 236 -17.34 -1.77 9.37
N LEU A 237 -17.14 -1.11 8.23
CA LEU A 237 -18.06 -1.16 7.09
C LEU A 237 -17.81 -2.39 6.21
N LEU A 238 -16.55 -2.66 5.85
CA LEU A 238 -16.19 -3.70 4.89
C LEU A 238 -16.33 -5.12 5.48
N VAL A 239 -15.79 -5.36 6.68
CA VAL A 239 -15.72 -6.71 7.27
C VAL A 239 -17.11 -7.33 7.44
N PRO A 240 -18.11 -6.65 8.03
CA PRO A 240 -19.46 -7.22 8.13
C PRO A 240 -20.11 -7.48 6.77
N GLY A 241 -19.89 -6.60 5.79
CA GLY A 241 -20.40 -6.76 4.43
C GLY A 241 -19.83 -7.99 3.72
N GLU A 242 -18.52 -8.21 3.82
CA GLU A 242 -17.84 -9.39 3.27
C GLU A 242 -18.29 -10.68 3.96
N LEU A 243 -18.41 -10.69 5.30
CA LEU A 243 -18.93 -11.84 6.04
C LEU A 243 -20.39 -12.15 5.66
N GLN A 244 -21.23 -11.12 5.50
CA GLN A 244 -22.62 -11.27 5.08
C GLN A 244 -22.72 -11.81 3.65
N ALA A 245 -21.87 -11.34 2.73
CA ALA A 245 -21.78 -11.89 1.38
C ALA A 245 -21.33 -13.36 1.41
N GLY A 246 -20.39 -13.71 2.29
CA GLY A 246 -19.91 -15.07 2.45
C GLY A 246 -20.97 -16.06 2.95
N LEU A 247 -22.00 -15.60 3.67
CA LEU A 247 -23.15 -16.46 4.05
C LEU A 247 -24.01 -16.90 2.86
N LYS A 248 -23.99 -16.14 1.76
CA LYS A 248 -24.80 -16.40 0.56
C LYS A 248 -24.02 -17.13 -0.54
N ALA A 249 -22.70 -17.24 -0.37
CA ALA A 249 -21.78 -17.88 -1.30
C ALA A 249 -21.14 -19.12 -0.66
N THR A 250 -20.38 -19.89 -1.43
CA THR A 250 -19.58 -21.03 -0.92
C THR A 250 -18.29 -20.57 -0.23
N THR A 251 -18.33 -19.44 0.48
CA THR A 251 -17.16 -18.79 1.08
C THR A 251 -16.97 -19.25 2.51
N ASP A 252 -15.72 -19.48 2.89
CA ASP A 252 -15.36 -19.97 4.22
C ASP A 252 -15.22 -18.83 5.24
N ASN A 253 -16.34 -18.42 5.83
CA ASN A 253 -16.36 -17.37 6.87
C ASN A 253 -15.59 -17.76 8.14
N ALA A 254 -15.38 -19.06 8.42
CA ALA A 254 -14.54 -19.46 9.53
C ALA A 254 -13.09 -19.07 9.25
N ALA A 255 -12.59 -19.31 8.03
CA ALA A 255 -11.25 -18.85 7.64
C ALA A 255 -11.09 -17.33 7.76
N HIS A 256 -12.12 -16.56 7.42
CA HIS A 256 -12.12 -15.10 7.58
C HIS A 256 -11.99 -14.67 9.04
N LEU A 257 -12.80 -15.24 9.94
CA LEU A 257 -12.75 -14.93 11.36
C LEU A 257 -11.41 -15.32 12.00
N GLY A 258 -10.90 -16.50 11.67
CA GLY A 258 -9.58 -16.96 12.12
C GLY A 258 -8.44 -16.07 11.62
N GLY A 259 -8.53 -15.65 10.36
CA GLY A 259 -7.60 -14.70 9.76
C GLY A 259 -7.61 -13.37 10.51
N LEU A 260 -8.79 -12.77 10.68
CA LEU A 260 -9.01 -11.51 11.40
C LEU A 260 -8.45 -11.56 12.82
N ALA A 261 -8.77 -12.62 13.58
CA ALA A 261 -8.26 -12.84 14.92
C ALA A 261 -6.73 -12.93 14.94
N THR A 262 -6.14 -13.67 14.00
CA THR A 262 -4.68 -13.79 13.89
C THR A 262 -4.04 -12.45 13.58
N GLY A 263 -4.64 -11.64 12.70
CA GLY A 263 -4.19 -10.29 12.39
C GLY A 263 -4.18 -9.36 13.60
N LEU A 264 -5.24 -9.41 14.40
CA LEU A 264 -5.32 -8.67 15.67
C LEU A 264 -4.18 -9.06 16.62
N LEU A 265 -3.89 -10.36 16.74
CA LEU A 265 -2.80 -10.87 17.57
C LEU A 265 -1.44 -10.41 17.06
N VAL A 266 -1.19 -10.48 15.75
CA VAL A 266 0.06 -10.00 15.13
C VAL A 266 0.24 -8.50 15.37
N GLY A 267 -0.80 -7.70 15.17
CA GLY A 267 -0.75 -6.25 15.45
C GLY A 267 -0.45 -5.94 16.92
N GLY A 268 -1.02 -6.72 17.84
CA GLY A 268 -0.76 -6.59 19.27
C GLY A 268 0.67 -6.94 19.63
N ALA A 269 1.20 -8.02 19.05
CA ALA A 269 2.60 -8.41 19.21
C ALA A 269 3.56 -7.33 18.68
N LEU A 270 3.29 -6.75 17.51
CA LEU A 270 4.09 -5.64 16.97
C LEU A 270 4.09 -4.42 17.91
N LYS A 271 2.95 -4.08 18.51
CA LYS A 271 2.87 -3.00 19.51
C LYS A 271 3.76 -3.30 20.73
N LEU A 272 3.72 -4.53 21.22
CA LEU A 272 4.51 -4.94 22.38
C LEU A 272 6.02 -4.87 22.07
N LEU A 273 6.44 -5.39 20.91
CA LEU A 273 7.84 -5.38 20.47
C LEU A 273 8.37 -3.94 20.26
N ALA A 274 7.51 -3.02 19.78
CA ALA A 274 7.89 -1.62 19.62
C ALA A 274 8.17 -0.89 20.96
N ARG A 275 7.76 -1.47 22.10
CA ARG A 275 8.03 -0.91 23.44
C ARG A 275 9.33 -1.43 24.07
N LEU A 276 9.98 -2.43 23.49
CA LEU A 276 11.21 -3.01 24.04
C LEU A 276 12.40 -2.05 23.83
N PRO A 277 13.32 -1.92 24.81
CA PRO A 277 14.54 -1.14 24.64
C PRO A 277 15.40 -1.70 23.49
N GLY A 278 15.88 -0.84 22.59
CA GLY A 278 16.82 -1.23 21.51
C GLY A 278 16.21 -1.48 20.13
N SER A 279 14.88 -1.39 19.96
CA SER A 279 14.19 -1.65 18.68
C SER A 279 13.99 -0.43 17.78
N ARG A 280 14.55 0.74 18.14
CA ARG A 280 14.53 1.91 17.25
C ARG A 280 15.61 1.75 16.18
N PRO A 281 15.26 1.77 14.88
CA PRO A 281 16.27 1.82 13.84
C PRO A 281 17.13 3.07 14.05
N THR A 282 18.45 2.92 14.06
CA THR A 282 19.38 4.03 13.91
C THR A 282 19.06 4.71 12.58
N ALA A 283 18.77 6.01 12.65
CA ALA A 283 18.42 6.86 11.51
C ALA A 283 19.53 6.92 10.46
#